data_AF-A0A4Y2T0K5-F1
#
_entry.id   AF-A0A4Y2T0K5-F1
#
_cell.length_a   1.000
_cell.length_b   1.000
_cell.length_c   1.000
_cell.angle_alpha   90.00
_cell.angle_beta   90.00
_cell.angle_gamma   90.00
#
_symmetry.space_group_name_H-M   'P 1'
#
loop_
_entity.id
_entity.type
_entity.pdbx_description
1 polymer ?
#
loop_
_entity_poly.entity_id
_entity_poly.type
_entity_poly.pdbx_seq_one_letter_code
_entity_poly.pdbx_strand_id
1 'polypeptide(L)'
;MALREPDFPRRSQHIDVELMDAESIVKCCFVVQKSVTYLDLSVSYHSTLIKKKGLERCLTEIFAPVPGVLSTFFICTKEQLRRILAPDRKILYLYHLDLPNGRERTLRQGRPENLSLISCSKVYSLRPFPCLYKRNFYRYIQEVVHHSKQKVALIMRLLKPIKSVVFINEYYVLIHYFLEILYSRCTDSNIFVNFMSQIDFREWLLYHTGRRYILESILFHCHKCKYDLLEQMPFCCDPINISMLAGRFDNVAVLLRYRDAPRFAMFPCKDTLEKLSRRPRNPRTREELLQPAFEGLLSSRRLLLLLQIICSFFEGPCIRNMRGVTHATRSEALRLVWRSIPDPYITFDEMTRVCGRRYRITNLRNAHYTYRKAVVFDSSFIQPRTLRQYCRTTIRKSLSDNHKLPEGVDRLGLPTDMKLFLNLLL
;
A
#
# COMPACT_ATOMS: atom_id res chain seq x y z
N MET A 1 10.49 -61.54 -22.54
CA MET A 1 9.89 -60.61 -21.55
C MET A 1 10.99 -59.70 -21.03
N ALA A 2 11.10 -58.49 -21.57
CA ALA A 2 12.04 -57.48 -21.08
C ALA A 2 11.45 -56.84 -19.81
N LEU A 3 12.16 -56.93 -18.70
CA LEU A 3 11.81 -56.25 -17.45
C LEU A 3 11.99 -54.75 -17.66
N ARG A 4 10.88 -53.99 -17.63
CA ARG A 4 10.91 -52.52 -17.61
C ARG A 4 11.59 -52.06 -16.33
N GLU A 5 12.63 -51.23 -16.46
CA GLU A 5 13.17 -50.47 -15.33
C GLU A 5 12.07 -49.57 -14.74
N PRO A 6 12.00 -49.42 -13.41
CA PRO A 6 11.05 -48.51 -12.78
C PRO A 6 11.43 -47.06 -13.12
N ASP A 7 10.48 -46.34 -13.73
CA ASP A 7 10.54 -44.90 -13.97
C ASP A 7 10.59 -44.14 -12.63
N PHE A 8 11.79 -43.89 -12.11
CA PHE A 8 11.98 -42.90 -11.05
C PHE A 8 11.73 -41.50 -11.62
N PRO A 9 10.91 -40.64 -10.98
CA PRO A 9 10.68 -39.28 -11.46
C PRO A 9 11.97 -38.46 -11.38
N ARG A 10 12.66 -38.32 -12.52
CA ARG A 10 13.86 -37.50 -12.72
C ARG A 10 13.51 -36.00 -12.74
N ARG A 11 13.12 -35.43 -11.60
CA ARG A 11 12.95 -33.97 -11.46
C ARG A 11 13.84 -33.43 -10.35
N SER A 12 14.90 -32.73 -10.73
CA SER A 12 15.68 -31.91 -9.82
C SER A 12 14.79 -30.79 -9.25
N GLN A 13 14.77 -30.65 -7.92
CA GLN A 13 14.00 -29.61 -7.23
C GLN A 13 14.91 -28.42 -6.92
N HIS A 14 14.55 -27.24 -7.42
CA HIS A 14 15.22 -25.98 -7.08
C HIS A 14 14.53 -25.33 -5.89
N ILE A 15 15.28 -25.03 -4.83
CA ILE A 15 14.77 -24.44 -3.59
C ILE A 15 15.49 -23.11 -3.36
N ASP A 16 14.73 -22.02 -3.45
CA ASP A 16 15.21 -20.69 -3.04
C ASP A 16 15.07 -20.55 -1.52
N VAL A 17 16.17 -20.24 -0.84
CA VAL A 17 16.21 -19.95 0.59
C VAL A 17 16.39 -18.45 0.76
N GLU A 18 15.36 -17.80 1.32
CA GLU A 18 15.38 -16.36 1.58
C GLU A 18 15.92 -16.09 2.99
N LEU A 19 16.94 -15.24 3.09
CA LEU A 19 17.54 -14.83 4.36
C LEU A 19 16.79 -13.59 4.90
N MET A 20 16.06 -13.79 5.99
CA MET A 20 15.07 -12.83 6.50
C MET A 20 15.62 -11.81 7.51
N ASP A 21 16.84 -12.02 8.02
CA ASP A 21 17.47 -11.19 9.04
C ASP A 21 18.98 -10.98 8.78
N ALA A 22 19.55 -9.99 9.47
CA ALA A 22 20.95 -9.60 9.29
C ALA A 22 21.93 -10.65 9.81
N GLU A 23 21.56 -11.42 10.84
CA GLU A 23 22.39 -12.48 11.40
C GLU A 23 22.56 -13.63 10.40
N SER A 24 21.47 -14.05 9.77
CA SER A 24 21.43 -15.05 8.70
C SER A 24 22.27 -14.62 7.49
N ILE A 25 22.20 -13.34 7.11
CA ILE A 25 23.05 -12.77 6.03
C ILE A 25 24.52 -12.81 6.41
N VAL A 26 24.85 -12.40 7.64
CA VAL A 26 26.22 -12.41 8.15
C VAL A 26 26.78 -13.83 8.20
N LYS A 27 26.04 -14.80 8.74
CA LYS A 27 26.43 -16.22 8.77
C LYS A 27 26.63 -16.79 7.37
N CYS A 28 25.91 -16.27 6.37
CA CYS A 28 26.02 -16.70 4.97
C CYS A 28 26.80 -15.72 4.09
N CYS A 29 27.55 -14.77 4.66
CA CYS A 29 28.19 -13.67 3.91
C CYS A 29 29.14 -14.18 2.83
N PHE A 30 29.91 -15.24 3.12
CA PHE A 30 30.79 -15.90 2.16
C PHE A 30 30.05 -16.43 0.91
N VAL A 31 28.73 -16.65 0.96
CA VAL A 31 27.87 -16.90 -0.19
C VAL A 31 27.24 -15.62 -0.72
N VAL A 32 26.64 -14.80 0.15
CA VAL A 32 25.67 -13.79 -0.29
C VAL A 32 26.27 -12.39 -0.51
N GLN A 33 27.35 -12.03 0.20
CA GLN A 33 28.01 -10.72 0.08
C GLN A 33 29.53 -10.84 0.24
N LYS A 34 30.29 -10.44 -0.79
CA LYS A 34 31.77 -10.41 -0.73
C LYS A 34 32.35 -9.24 0.09
N SER A 35 31.51 -8.27 0.45
CA SER A 35 31.93 -7.00 1.08
C SER A 35 32.08 -7.08 2.60
N VAL A 36 31.66 -8.18 3.22
CA VAL A 36 31.80 -8.43 4.65
C VAL A 36 32.29 -9.85 4.81
N THR A 37 33.49 -10.03 5.36
CA THR A 37 33.98 -11.34 5.74
C THR A 37 33.65 -11.62 7.20
N TYR A 38 33.52 -12.90 7.56
CA TYR A 38 33.41 -13.28 8.97
C TYR A 38 34.60 -12.75 9.79
N LEU A 39 35.79 -12.67 9.19
CA LEU A 39 36.97 -12.07 9.82
C LEU A 39 36.68 -10.64 10.25
N ASP A 40 36.15 -9.79 9.37
CA ASP A 40 35.80 -8.38 9.68
C ASP A 40 34.86 -8.25 10.89
N LEU A 41 33.94 -9.20 11.07
CA LEU A 41 32.96 -9.21 12.17
C LEU A 41 33.46 -9.90 13.45
N SER A 42 34.42 -10.82 13.32
CA SER A 42 35.06 -11.50 14.45
C SER A 42 36.03 -10.59 15.22
N VAL A 43 36.54 -9.54 14.56
CA VAL A 43 37.38 -8.51 15.20
C VAL A 43 36.54 -7.40 15.84
N SER A 44 35.24 -7.33 15.55
CA SER A 44 34.34 -6.32 16.12
C SER A 44 34.03 -6.62 17.58
N TYR A 45 34.49 -5.72 18.48
CA TYR A 45 34.31 -5.79 19.94
C TYR A 45 32.83 -5.89 20.40
N HIS A 46 31.87 -5.58 19.53
CA HIS A 46 30.43 -5.62 19.80
C HIS A 46 29.69 -6.83 19.20
N SER A 47 30.42 -7.84 18.70
CA SER A 47 29.83 -9.00 18.02
C SER A 47 29.18 -9.98 19.01
N THR A 48 27.86 -9.90 19.18
CA THR A 48 27.06 -10.91 19.90
C THR A 48 27.09 -12.28 19.19
N LEU A 49 27.55 -12.34 17.94
CA LEU A 49 27.66 -13.56 17.13
C LEU A 49 28.69 -14.56 17.70
N ILE A 50 29.60 -14.12 18.58
CA ILE A 50 30.61 -14.97 19.22
C ILE A 50 30.01 -15.80 20.37
N LYS A 51 28.84 -15.42 20.90
CA LYS A 51 28.21 -16.15 22.02
C LYS A 51 27.60 -17.48 21.52
N LYS A 52 28.43 -18.52 21.53
CA LYS A 52 28.00 -19.92 21.59
C LYS A 52 27.21 -20.14 22.89
N LYS A 53 25.90 -19.84 22.87
CA LYS A 53 24.82 -20.52 23.61
C LYS A 53 23.62 -19.59 23.77
N GLY A 54 22.46 -20.10 23.34
CA GLY A 54 21.16 -19.85 23.94
C GLY A 54 20.56 -18.46 23.72
N LEU A 55 19.67 -18.35 22.74
CA LEU A 55 18.43 -17.61 22.94
C LEU A 55 17.32 -18.19 22.06
N GLU A 56 16.39 -18.88 22.71
CA GLU A 56 15.12 -19.31 22.13
C GLU A 56 14.15 -18.12 22.00
N ARG A 57 13.20 -18.27 21.06
CA ARG A 57 11.93 -17.53 20.84
C ARG A 57 12.02 -16.12 20.24
N CYS A 58 11.61 -15.98 18.97
CA CYS A 58 10.21 -15.71 18.61
C CYS A 58 10.02 -15.37 17.11
N LEU A 59 8.98 -15.98 16.52
CA LEU A 59 8.01 -15.42 15.56
C LEU A 59 8.51 -14.90 14.19
N THR A 60 8.30 -15.65 13.11
CA THR A 60 7.01 -15.67 12.37
C THR A 60 7.08 -16.65 11.21
N GLU A 61 6.12 -17.57 11.20
CA GLU A 61 5.61 -18.21 10.00
C GLU A 61 5.06 -17.12 9.06
N ILE A 62 5.41 -17.21 7.78
CA ILE A 62 4.62 -16.87 6.58
C ILE A 62 5.65 -16.78 5.42
N PHE A 63 5.65 -17.82 4.58
CA PHE A 63 6.50 -18.10 3.39
C PHE A 63 7.86 -18.83 3.61
N ALA A 64 7.88 -20.11 3.20
CA ALA A 64 9.02 -21.04 2.96
C ALA A 64 9.68 -21.76 4.18
N PRO A 65 10.25 -22.99 3.99
CA PRO A 65 10.25 -24.05 5.02
C PRO A 65 11.52 -24.18 5.89
N VAL A 66 12.47 -23.23 5.87
CA VAL A 66 13.77 -23.38 6.55
C VAL A 66 14.20 -22.25 7.54
N PRO A 67 13.35 -21.35 8.10
CA PRO A 67 13.86 -20.29 8.98
C PRO A 67 14.48 -20.79 10.31
N GLY A 68 14.04 -21.94 10.83
CA GLY A 68 14.46 -22.41 12.16
C GLY A 68 15.90 -22.91 12.24
N VAL A 69 16.39 -23.59 11.20
CA VAL A 69 17.65 -24.35 11.25
C VAL A 69 18.89 -23.45 11.15
N LEU A 70 18.85 -22.37 10.37
CA LEU A 70 20.01 -21.47 10.21
C LEU A 70 20.25 -20.56 11.43
N SER A 71 19.23 -20.39 12.28
CA SER A 71 19.32 -19.52 13.46
C SER A 71 20.24 -20.10 14.55
N THR A 72 20.33 -21.43 14.67
CA THR A 72 21.00 -22.11 15.80
C THR A 72 22.44 -22.53 15.53
N PHE A 73 22.84 -22.68 14.27
CA PHE A 73 24.18 -23.16 13.92
C PHE A 73 25.15 -22.04 13.56
N PHE A 74 26.41 -22.20 14.00
CA PHE A 74 27.53 -21.40 13.53
C PHE A 74 27.95 -21.92 12.14
N ILE A 75 27.94 -21.04 11.12
CA ILE A 75 28.25 -21.40 9.74
C ILE A 75 29.43 -20.54 9.28
N CYS A 76 30.57 -21.16 9.01
CA CYS A 76 31.77 -20.45 8.55
C CYS A 76 32.29 -20.90 7.18
N THR A 77 31.75 -21.99 6.62
CA THR A 77 32.18 -22.51 5.30
C THR A 77 31.00 -22.91 4.41
N LYS A 78 31.22 -22.93 3.09
CA LYS A 78 30.23 -23.42 2.11
C LYS A 78 29.84 -24.87 2.37
N GLU A 79 30.79 -25.69 2.76
CA GLU A 79 30.59 -27.10 3.08
C GLU A 79 29.71 -27.29 4.33
N GLN A 80 29.91 -26.50 5.39
CA GLN A 80 29.03 -26.52 6.56
C GLN A 80 27.59 -26.14 6.21
N LEU A 81 27.43 -25.09 5.39
CA LEU A 81 26.11 -24.66 4.93
C LEU A 81 25.42 -25.73 4.08
N ARG A 82 26.16 -26.42 3.20
CA ARG A 82 25.63 -27.54 2.41
C ARG A 82 25.19 -28.71 3.27
N ARG A 83 25.96 -29.07 4.31
CA ARG A 83 25.59 -30.12 5.29
C ARG A 83 24.27 -29.81 6.00
N ILE A 84 24.01 -28.54 6.30
CA ILE A 84 22.77 -28.09 6.95
C ILE A 84 21.58 -28.14 5.98
N LEU A 85 21.76 -27.71 4.73
CA LEU A 85 20.68 -27.63 3.75
C LEU A 85 20.32 -28.99 3.13
N ALA A 86 21.27 -29.92 3.05
CA ALA A 86 21.07 -31.26 2.48
C ALA A 86 21.40 -32.36 3.51
N PRO A 87 20.57 -32.56 4.55
CA PRO A 87 20.81 -33.58 5.59
C PRO A 87 20.86 -35.00 5.00
N ASP A 88 20.13 -35.24 3.91
CA ASP A 88 20.12 -36.51 3.15
C ASP A 88 21.51 -36.88 2.60
N ARG A 89 22.43 -35.91 2.51
CA ARG A 89 23.83 -36.08 2.06
C ARG A 89 24.85 -36.15 3.19
N LYS A 90 24.39 -36.17 4.45
CA LYS A 90 25.27 -36.16 5.63
C LYS A 90 26.28 -37.31 5.61
N ILE A 91 25.90 -38.48 5.12
CA ILE A 91 26.79 -39.66 4.97
C ILE A 91 27.90 -39.38 3.95
N LEU A 92 27.57 -38.79 2.79
CA LEU A 92 28.56 -38.44 1.77
C LEU A 92 29.59 -37.44 2.31
N TYR A 93 29.11 -36.45 3.05
CA TYR A 93 29.97 -35.47 3.71
C TYR A 93 30.79 -36.04 4.88
N LEU A 94 30.27 -37.05 5.59
CA LEU A 94 30.94 -37.67 6.74
C LEU A 94 32.11 -38.54 6.30
N TYR A 95 31.95 -39.26 5.18
CA TYR A 95 32.96 -40.16 4.64
C TYR A 95 33.80 -39.55 3.51
N HIS A 96 33.69 -38.23 3.27
CA HIS A 96 34.38 -37.53 2.19
C HIS A 96 34.17 -38.16 0.80
N LEU A 97 32.99 -38.75 0.58
CA LEU A 97 32.64 -39.46 -0.66
C LEU A 97 32.13 -38.53 -1.77
N ASP A 98 32.00 -37.23 -1.49
CA ASP A 98 31.71 -36.23 -2.51
C ASP A 98 32.96 -35.99 -3.38
N LEU A 99 32.93 -36.53 -4.61
CA LEU A 99 34.00 -36.36 -5.59
C LEU A 99 34.14 -34.88 -6.00
N PRO A 100 35.37 -34.35 -6.13
CA PRO A 100 35.65 -32.95 -6.45
C PRO A 100 35.38 -32.57 -7.92
N ASN A 101 34.56 -33.33 -8.65
CA ASN A 101 34.36 -33.16 -10.10
C ASN A 101 33.33 -32.07 -10.46
N GLY A 102 33.33 -30.94 -9.76
CA GLY A 102 32.55 -29.75 -10.17
C GLY A 102 31.03 -29.94 -10.24
N ARG A 103 30.49 -31.05 -9.72
CA ARG A 103 29.04 -31.34 -9.69
C ARG A 103 28.29 -30.57 -8.61
N GLU A 104 29.01 -29.98 -7.65
CA GLU A 104 28.43 -29.08 -6.65
C GLU A 104 28.34 -27.65 -7.19
N ARG A 105 27.12 -27.25 -7.59
CA ARG A 105 26.85 -25.89 -8.09
C ARG A 105 27.12 -24.84 -7.01
N THR A 106 27.42 -23.63 -7.46
CA THR A 106 27.58 -22.49 -6.56
C THR A 106 26.24 -22.11 -5.95
N LEU A 107 26.19 -21.93 -4.63
CA LEU A 107 25.01 -21.44 -3.88
C LEU A 107 24.60 -20.00 -4.26
N ARG A 108 25.30 -19.38 -5.24
CA ARG A 108 25.18 -17.99 -5.67
C ARG A 108 24.37 -17.79 -6.93
N GLN A 109 24.22 -18.82 -7.76
CA GLN A 109 23.61 -18.68 -9.08
C GLN A 109 22.12 -19.06 -9.03
N GLY A 110 21.30 -18.27 -9.72
CA GLY A 110 19.87 -18.51 -9.89
C GLY A 110 19.59 -19.74 -10.75
N ARG A 111 18.31 -19.93 -11.11
CA ARG A 111 17.84 -21.13 -11.82
C ARG A 111 18.75 -21.47 -13.01
N PRO A 112 19.24 -22.72 -13.09
CA PRO A 112 20.09 -23.17 -14.18
C PRO A 112 19.27 -23.34 -15.47
N GLU A 113 19.85 -22.92 -16.60
CA GLU A 113 19.23 -23.04 -17.93
C GLU A 113 19.03 -24.50 -18.37
N ASN A 114 19.78 -25.45 -17.78
CA ASN A 114 19.68 -26.88 -18.06
C ASN A 114 19.58 -27.70 -16.77
N LEU A 115 18.35 -28.14 -16.44
CA LEU A 115 18.01 -29.06 -15.34
C LEU A 115 18.04 -30.54 -15.75
N SER A 116 18.20 -30.84 -17.05
CA SER A 116 18.05 -32.18 -17.64
C SER A 116 19.16 -33.18 -17.32
N LEU A 117 20.31 -32.73 -16.78
CA LEU A 117 21.51 -33.56 -16.62
C LEU A 117 21.77 -34.07 -15.20
N ILE A 118 20.89 -33.79 -14.22
CA ILE A 118 21.17 -34.13 -12.81
C ILE A 118 20.08 -35.03 -12.23
N SER A 119 20.44 -36.30 -12.06
CA SER A 119 19.63 -37.29 -11.33
C SER A 119 19.64 -36.95 -9.83
N CYS A 120 18.45 -36.81 -9.25
CA CYS A 120 18.17 -36.84 -7.80
C CYS A 120 18.93 -35.87 -6.89
N SER A 121 18.96 -34.57 -7.18
CA SER A 121 19.47 -33.58 -6.20
C SER A 121 18.58 -32.36 -6.03
N LYS A 122 18.36 -31.97 -4.77
CA LYS A 122 17.82 -30.66 -4.37
C LYS A 122 18.93 -29.63 -4.57
N VAL A 123 18.65 -28.59 -5.35
CA VAL A 123 19.57 -27.47 -5.59
C VAL A 123 19.10 -26.27 -4.76
N TYR A 124 19.96 -25.77 -3.88
CA TYR A 124 19.65 -24.62 -3.02
C TYR A 124 20.30 -23.34 -3.55
N SER A 125 19.54 -22.26 -3.60
CA SER A 125 20.04 -20.90 -3.89
C SER A 125 19.75 -20.02 -2.68
N LEU A 126 20.75 -19.30 -2.17
CA LEU A 126 20.57 -18.37 -1.05
C LEU A 126 20.47 -16.94 -1.58
N ARG A 127 19.44 -16.22 -1.16
CA ARG A 127 19.28 -14.80 -1.47
C ARG A 127 18.85 -14.01 -0.24
N PRO A 128 19.33 -12.77 -0.04
CA PRO A 128 18.73 -11.87 0.93
C PRO A 128 17.26 -11.69 0.61
N PHE A 129 16.42 -11.60 1.63
CA PHE A 129 15.07 -11.14 1.44
C PHE A 129 15.10 -9.73 0.81
N PRO A 130 14.43 -9.49 -0.35
CA PRO A 130 14.59 -8.25 -1.11
C PRO A 130 14.34 -6.96 -0.32
N CYS A 131 13.51 -7.03 0.73
CA CYS A 131 13.13 -5.88 1.54
C CYS A 131 13.97 -5.69 2.81
N LEU A 132 14.91 -6.59 3.12
CA LEU A 132 15.62 -6.54 4.40
C LEU A 132 16.57 -5.34 4.51
N TYR A 133 17.44 -5.12 3.52
CA TYR A 133 18.34 -3.95 3.51
C TYR A 133 17.56 -2.65 3.51
N LYS A 134 16.46 -2.60 2.75
CA LYS A 134 15.50 -1.49 2.79
C LYS A 134 15.04 -1.27 4.23
N ARG A 135 14.34 -2.23 4.84
CA ARG A 135 13.82 -2.11 6.21
C ARG A 135 14.87 -1.68 7.24
N ASN A 136 16.11 -2.17 7.15
CA ASN A 136 17.18 -1.81 8.07
C ASN A 136 17.69 -0.39 7.85
N PHE A 137 17.92 0.01 6.59
CA PHE A 137 18.25 1.40 6.24
C PHE A 137 17.18 2.37 6.74
N TYR A 138 15.93 1.93 6.70
CA TYR A 138 14.77 2.72 7.08
C TYR A 138 14.72 2.97 8.58
N ARG A 139 14.95 1.91 9.36
CA ARG A 139 15.11 2.00 10.81
C ARG A 139 16.28 2.90 11.19
N TYR A 140 17.42 2.75 10.52
CA TYR A 140 18.60 3.58 10.76
C TYR A 140 18.29 5.07 10.56
N ILE A 141 17.65 5.45 9.44
CA ILE A 141 17.23 6.84 9.21
C ILE A 141 16.29 7.32 10.32
N GLN A 142 15.30 6.51 10.71
CA GLN A 142 14.37 6.87 11.78
C GLN A 142 15.10 7.12 13.09
N GLU A 143 16.05 6.28 13.47
CA GLU A 143 16.87 6.41 14.68
C GLU A 143 17.75 7.67 14.64
N VAL A 144 18.44 7.92 13.53
CA VAL A 144 19.28 9.12 13.36
C VAL A 144 18.43 10.39 13.49
N VAL A 145 17.24 10.42 12.88
CA VAL A 145 16.31 11.54 13.00
C VAL A 145 15.70 11.63 14.41
N HIS A 146 15.46 10.50 15.07
CA HIS A 146 14.90 10.46 16.42
C HIS A 146 15.82 11.14 17.44
N HIS A 147 17.13 10.85 17.38
CA HIS A 147 18.14 11.36 18.31
C HIS A 147 18.65 12.76 17.93
N SER A 148 18.37 13.26 16.73
CA SER A 148 18.76 14.61 16.32
C SER A 148 17.98 15.69 17.08
N LYS A 149 18.70 16.73 17.54
CA LYS A 149 18.10 17.96 18.06
C LYS A 149 17.45 18.81 16.96
N GLN A 150 17.97 18.71 15.72
CA GLN A 150 17.52 19.48 14.55
C GLN A 150 16.72 18.59 13.58
N LYS A 151 15.63 17.98 14.06
CA LYS A 151 14.86 16.97 13.29
C LYS A 151 14.38 17.48 11.93
N VAL A 152 13.76 18.66 11.89
CA VAL A 152 13.21 19.24 10.65
C VAL A 152 14.32 19.51 9.62
N ALA A 153 15.41 20.17 10.03
CA ALA A 153 16.53 20.46 9.14
C ALA A 153 17.20 19.18 8.61
N LEU A 154 17.33 18.15 9.46
CA LEU A 154 17.88 16.86 9.06
C LEU A 154 16.97 16.15 8.06
N ILE A 155 15.65 16.13 8.27
CA ILE A 155 14.68 15.57 7.31
C ILE A 155 14.86 16.24 5.95
N MET A 156 14.94 17.57 5.92
CA MET A 156 15.10 18.30 4.65
C MET A 156 16.43 17.99 3.95
N ARG A 157 17.51 17.79 4.71
CA ARG A 157 18.81 17.35 4.15
C ARG A 157 18.74 15.93 3.59
N LEU A 158 18.00 15.05 4.24
CA LEU A 158 17.84 13.64 3.84
C LEU A 158 16.91 13.45 2.64
N LEU A 159 15.96 14.37 2.38
CA LEU A 159 15.06 14.27 1.23
C LEU A 159 15.80 14.14 -0.12
N LYS A 160 16.84 14.94 -0.34
CA LYS A 160 17.62 14.93 -1.60
C LYS A 160 18.26 13.56 -1.89
N PRO A 161 19.09 12.98 -0.99
CA PRO A 161 19.68 11.66 -1.22
C PRO A 161 18.62 10.56 -1.27
N ILE A 162 17.56 10.65 -0.45
CA ILE A 162 16.46 9.69 -0.47
C ILE A 162 15.77 9.69 -1.85
N LYS A 163 15.69 10.84 -2.55
CA LYS A 163 15.10 10.93 -3.90
C LYS A 163 15.97 10.35 -5.01
N SER A 164 17.28 10.51 -4.93
CA SER A 164 18.20 9.92 -5.91
C SER A 164 18.23 8.39 -5.86
N VAL A 165 17.86 7.84 -4.72
CA VAL A 165 17.74 6.41 -4.50
C VAL A 165 16.30 6.08 -4.93
N VAL A 166 16.10 5.31 -6.02
CA VAL A 166 14.80 4.93 -6.67
C VAL A 166 13.77 4.26 -5.72
N PHE A 167 14.01 4.31 -4.41
CA PHE A 167 13.32 3.62 -3.33
C PHE A 167 12.19 4.44 -2.67
N ILE A 168 11.96 5.72 -3.04
CA ILE A 168 10.96 6.57 -2.37
C ILE A 168 9.55 5.97 -2.41
N ASN A 169 9.14 5.36 -3.54
CA ASN A 169 7.75 4.96 -3.74
C ASN A 169 7.31 3.77 -2.87
N GLU A 170 8.25 3.07 -2.20
CA GLU A 170 7.97 1.93 -1.31
C GLU A 170 8.12 2.29 0.19
N TYR A 171 8.15 3.58 0.53
CA TYR A 171 8.65 4.07 1.83
C TYR A 171 7.63 4.85 2.67
N TYR A 172 6.35 4.56 2.48
CA TYR A 172 5.22 5.24 3.15
C TYR A 172 5.36 5.29 4.68
N VAL A 173 6.00 4.29 5.30
CA VAL A 173 6.26 4.29 6.76
C VAL A 173 7.18 5.43 7.20
N LEU A 174 8.27 5.70 6.45
CA LEU A 174 9.17 6.80 6.79
C LEU A 174 8.60 8.15 6.42
N ILE A 175 7.94 8.25 5.28
CA ILE A 175 7.24 9.48 4.89
C ILE A 175 6.23 9.85 5.98
N HIS A 176 5.46 8.88 6.48
CA HIS A 176 4.54 9.09 7.58
C HIS A 176 5.25 9.53 8.87
N TYR A 177 6.37 8.89 9.22
CA TYR A 177 7.19 9.30 10.37
C TYR A 177 7.70 10.74 10.24
N PHE A 178 8.18 11.13 9.06
CA PHE A 178 8.62 12.50 8.79
C PHE A 178 7.46 13.49 8.87
N LEU A 179 6.28 13.15 8.34
CA LEU A 179 5.10 14.00 8.43
C LEU A 179 4.61 14.18 9.87
N GLU A 180 4.69 13.17 10.74
CA GLU A 180 4.37 13.33 12.17
C GLU A 180 5.34 14.29 12.87
N ILE A 181 6.63 14.25 12.51
CA ILE A 181 7.62 15.21 13.01
C ILE A 181 7.34 16.61 12.48
N LEU A 182 7.04 16.74 11.18
CA LEU A 182 6.72 18.04 10.58
C LEU A 182 5.44 18.62 11.19
N TYR A 183 4.38 17.82 11.34
CA TYR A 183 3.16 18.23 12.02
C TYR A 183 3.41 18.73 13.44
N SER A 184 4.24 18.01 14.22
CA SER A 184 4.49 18.36 15.63
C SER A 184 5.50 19.49 15.85
N ARG A 185 6.39 19.76 14.89
CA ARG A 185 7.55 20.65 15.10
C ARG A 185 7.76 21.72 14.03
N CYS A 186 7.07 21.66 12.90
CA CYS A 186 7.23 22.60 11.79
C CYS A 186 6.07 23.59 11.74
N THR A 187 6.36 24.86 11.98
CA THR A 187 5.39 25.96 11.81
C THR A 187 5.50 26.64 10.45
N ASP A 188 6.63 26.45 9.76
CA ASP A 188 6.90 27.03 8.45
C ASP A 188 6.21 26.23 7.32
N SER A 189 5.23 26.86 6.68
CA SER A 189 4.51 26.28 5.55
C SER A 189 5.41 26.01 4.33
N ASN A 190 6.47 26.80 4.11
CA ASN A 190 7.37 26.62 2.97
C ASN A 190 8.17 25.33 3.08
N ILE A 191 8.59 24.97 4.31
CA ILE A 191 9.25 23.68 4.57
C ILE A 191 8.28 22.53 4.28
N PHE A 192 7.03 22.66 4.72
CA PHE A 192 5.98 21.68 4.46
C PHE A 192 5.76 21.48 2.96
N VAL A 193 5.59 22.57 2.21
CA VAL A 193 5.39 22.53 0.76
C VAL A 193 6.61 21.96 0.04
N ASN A 194 7.82 22.36 0.44
CA ASN A 194 9.05 21.81 -0.13
C ASN A 194 9.10 20.29 0.10
N PHE A 195 8.80 19.80 1.30
CA PHE A 195 8.70 18.37 1.59
C PHE A 195 7.66 17.68 0.69
N MET A 196 6.44 18.23 0.61
CA MET A 196 5.35 17.65 -0.18
C MET A 196 5.65 17.62 -1.68
N SER A 197 6.37 18.60 -2.22
CA SER A 197 6.79 18.62 -3.63
C SER A 197 7.74 17.49 -4.01
N GLN A 198 8.34 16.82 -3.03
CA GLN A 198 9.28 15.71 -3.26
C GLN A 198 8.61 14.34 -3.15
N ILE A 199 7.33 14.26 -2.82
CA ILE A 199 6.64 13.01 -2.50
C ILE A 199 5.51 12.74 -3.48
N ASP A 200 5.36 11.48 -3.89
CA ASP A 200 4.16 11.02 -4.59
C ASP A 200 2.97 11.02 -3.60
N PHE A 201 2.23 12.15 -3.57
CA PHE A 201 1.06 12.31 -2.71
C PHE A 201 -0.04 11.30 -3.01
N ARG A 202 -0.16 10.83 -4.27
CA ARG A 202 -1.13 9.80 -4.65
C ARG A 202 -0.79 8.47 -3.97
N GLU A 203 0.47 8.04 -4.05
CA GLU A 203 0.88 6.80 -3.39
C GLU A 203 0.81 6.91 -1.88
N TRP A 204 1.20 8.06 -1.32
CA TRP A 204 1.00 8.32 0.09
C TRP A 204 -0.48 8.23 0.48
N LEU A 205 -1.40 8.83 -0.28
CA LEU A 205 -2.84 8.77 0.02
C LEU A 205 -3.40 7.33 -0.04
N LEU A 206 -2.87 6.49 -0.94
CA LEU A 206 -3.28 5.09 -1.06
C LEU A 206 -2.76 4.23 0.12
N TYR A 207 -1.54 4.48 0.58
CA TYR A 207 -0.87 3.62 1.56
C TYR A 207 -0.83 4.17 2.99
N HIS A 208 -1.00 5.48 3.22
CA HIS A 208 -0.87 6.06 4.55
C HIS A 208 -1.88 5.40 5.48
N THR A 209 -1.47 4.76 6.55
CA THR A 209 -2.36 4.37 7.65
C THR A 209 -2.56 5.49 8.67
N GLY A 210 -1.95 6.65 8.38
CA GLY A 210 -1.87 7.79 9.27
C GLY A 210 -3.20 8.46 9.57
N ARG A 211 -3.17 9.27 10.63
CA ARG A 211 -4.34 9.93 11.22
C ARG A 211 -4.78 11.14 10.38
N ARG A 212 -6.09 11.41 10.40
CA ARG A 212 -6.77 12.48 9.65
C ARG A 212 -6.11 13.87 9.80
N TYR A 213 -5.58 14.19 10.98
CA TYR A 213 -4.98 15.50 11.25
C TYR A 213 -3.74 15.80 10.40
N ILE A 214 -3.00 14.77 9.95
CA ILE A 214 -1.81 14.98 9.11
C ILE A 214 -2.23 15.46 7.73
N LEU A 215 -3.25 14.82 7.15
CA LEU A 215 -3.81 15.26 5.87
C LEU A 215 -4.35 16.69 5.99
N GLU A 216 -5.03 17.01 7.07
CA GLU A 216 -5.55 18.37 7.31
C GLU A 216 -4.43 19.40 7.41
N SER A 217 -3.34 19.08 8.13
CA SER A 217 -2.17 19.94 8.23
C SER A 217 -1.45 20.12 6.88
N ILE A 218 -1.27 19.03 6.11
CA ILE A 218 -0.69 19.09 4.76
C ILE A 218 -1.50 20.08 3.90
N LEU A 219 -2.82 19.89 3.81
CA LEU A 219 -3.65 20.74 2.96
C LEU A 219 -3.69 22.19 3.45
N PHE A 220 -3.70 22.41 4.76
CA PHE A 220 -3.61 23.74 5.35
C PHE A 220 -2.33 24.47 4.93
N HIS A 221 -1.16 23.84 5.10
CA HIS A 221 0.12 24.46 4.74
C HIS A 221 0.25 24.68 3.23
N CYS A 222 -0.19 23.72 2.41
CA CYS A 222 -0.23 23.86 0.96
C CYS A 222 -1.13 25.02 0.53
N HIS A 223 -2.35 25.11 1.08
CA HIS A 223 -3.28 26.20 0.80
C HIS A 223 -2.71 27.56 1.18
N LYS A 224 -2.11 27.68 2.39
CA LYS A 224 -1.49 28.92 2.87
C LYS A 224 -0.36 29.43 1.95
N CYS A 225 0.39 28.52 1.35
CA CYS A 225 1.44 28.83 0.38
C CYS A 225 0.94 28.94 -1.07
N LYS A 226 -0.37 28.85 -1.31
CA LYS A 226 -0.98 28.78 -2.66
C LYS A 226 -0.39 27.66 -3.53
N TYR A 227 0.05 26.58 -2.88
CA TYR A 227 0.55 25.39 -3.54
C TYR A 227 -0.60 24.42 -3.74
N ASP A 228 -1.05 24.27 -4.99
CA ASP A 228 -2.17 23.38 -5.29
C ASP A 228 -1.73 21.92 -5.40
N LEU A 229 -1.64 21.26 -4.25
CA LEU A 229 -1.30 19.85 -4.15
C LEU A 229 -2.33 18.94 -4.86
N LEU A 230 -3.61 19.32 -4.86
CA LEU A 230 -4.70 18.49 -5.40
C LEU A 230 -4.75 18.58 -6.93
N GLU A 231 -4.39 19.71 -7.52
CA GLU A 231 -4.30 19.90 -8.97
C GLU A 231 -3.02 19.29 -9.57
N GLN A 232 -1.94 19.15 -8.80
CA GLN A 232 -0.75 18.43 -9.24
C GLN A 232 -0.97 16.93 -9.45
N MET A 233 -2.05 16.37 -8.90
CA MET A 233 -2.40 14.98 -9.15
C MET A 233 -2.89 14.80 -10.60
N PRO A 234 -2.46 13.73 -11.30
CA PRO A 234 -2.97 13.41 -12.62
C PRO A 234 -4.50 13.41 -12.64
N PHE A 235 -5.10 13.92 -13.71
CA PHE A 235 -6.56 14.05 -13.81
C PHE A 235 -7.31 12.71 -13.57
N CYS A 236 -6.71 11.59 -13.97
CA CYS A 236 -7.26 10.25 -13.76
C CYS A 236 -7.21 9.76 -12.30
N CYS A 237 -6.48 10.46 -11.42
CA CYS A 237 -6.25 10.10 -10.03
C CYS A 237 -6.82 11.22 -9.13
N ASP A 238 -8.12 11.14 -8.84
CA ASP A 238 -8.79 12.06 -7.92
C ASP A 238 -8.64 11.58 -6.46
N PRO A 239 -8.18 12.43 -5.53
CA PRO A 239 -7.91 12.03 -4.15
C PRO A 239 -9.16 11.63 -3.36
N ILE A 240 -10.34 12.21 -3.68
CA ILE A 240 -11.60 11.85 -3.03
C ILE A 240 -12.04 10.46 -3.51
N ASN A 241 -12.00 10.20 -4.82
CA ASN A 241 -12.27 8.89 -5.39
C ASN A 241 -11.30 7.83 -4.87
N ILE A 242 -10.00 8.14 -4.82
CA ILE A 242 -8.97 7.27 -4.25
C ILE A 242 -9.32 6.93 -2.80
N SER A 243 -9.65 7.94 -1.98
CA SER A 243 -10.01 7.73 -0.58
C SER A 243 -11.24 6.86 -0.43
N MET A 244 -12.30 7.10 -1.21
CA MET A 244 -13.51 6.28 -1.22
C MET A 244 -13.24 4.82 -1.60
N LEU A 245 -12.49 4.59 -2.67
CA LEU A 245 -12.21 3.25 -3.19
C LEU A 245 -11.21 2.49 -2.32
N ALA A 246 -10.24 3.19 -1.72
CA ALA A 246 -9.26 2.62 -0.79
C ALA A 246 -9.81 2.42 0.64
N GLY A 247 -11.06 2.83 0.91
CA GLY A 247 -11.69 2.69 2.22
C GLY A 247 -11.23 3.71 3.27
N ARG A 248 -10.67 4.83 2.83
CA ARG A 248 -10.17 5.95 3.68
C ARG A 248 -11.22 7.03 3.82
N PHE A 249 -12.38 6.66 4.33
CA PHE A 249 -13.56 7.53 4.40
C PHE A 249 -13.33 8.79 5.24
N ASP A 250 -12.50 8.72 6.28
CA ASP A 250 -12.16 9.88 7.12
C ASP A 250 -11.47 11.02 6.36
N ASN A 251 -10.77 10.72 5.26
CA ASN A 251 -10.09 11.72 4.46
C ASN A 251 -11.06 12.56 3.62
N VAL A 252 -12.24 12.02 3.29
CA VAL A 252 -13.17 12.63 2.34
C VAL A 252 -13.65 14.00 2.82
N ALA A 253 -13.96 14.12 4.12
CA ALA A 253 -14.36 15.39 4.71
C ALA A 253 -13.25 16.45 4.63
N VAL A 254 -11.99 16.04 4.88
CA VAL A 254 -10.83 16.93 4.83
C VAL A 254 -10.57 17.38 3.39
N LEU A 255 -10.63 16.47 2.42
CA LEU A 255 -10.42 16.80 1.01
C LEU A 255 -11.50 17.74 0.47
N LEU A 256 -12.77 17.50 0.79
CA LEU A 256 -13.89 18.34 0.39
C LEU A 256 -13.91 19.71 1.10
N ARG A 257 -13.09 19.93 2.12
CA ARG A 257 -12.91 21.27 2.69
C ARG A 257 -12.15 22.18 1.73
N TYR A 258 -11.18 21.64 0.99
CA TYR A 258 -10.30 22.38 0.09
C TYR A 258 -10.67 22.22 -1.39
N ARG A 259 -11.64 21.35 -1.72
CA ARG A 259 -12.11 21.10 -3.08
C ARG A 259 -13.63 21.10 -3.15
N ASP A 260 -14.20 21.55 -4.26
CA ASP A 260 -15.63 21.54 -4.49
C ASP A 260 -16.24 20.13 -4.48
N ALA A 261 -15.69 19.21 -5.29
CA ALA A 261 -16.23 17.89 -5.60
C ALA A 261 -15.16 16.90 -6.12
N PRO A 262 -15.42 15.57 -6.15
CA PRO A 262 -14.55 14.61 -6.83
C PRO A 262 -14.50 14.83 -8.36
N ARG A 263 -13.30 14.72 -8.95
CA ARG A 263 -13.11 14.68 -10.41
C ARG A 263 -13.37 13.29 -10.95
N PHE A 264 -14.08 13.18 -12.08
CA PHE A 264 -14.35 11.91 -12.72
C PHE A 264 -13.69 11.88 -14.10
N ALA A 265 -12.64 11.07 -14.22
CA ALA A 265 -12.02 10.80 -15.51
C ALA A 265 -12.73 9.66 -16.24
N MET A 266 -12.55 9.61 -17.57
CA MET A 266 -13.07 8.52 -18.41
C MET A 266 -12.55 7.15 -17.95
N PHE A 267 -11.32 7.10 -17.42
CA PHE A 267 -10.74 5.89 -16.83
C PHE A 267 -10.22 6.20 -15.43
N PRO A 268 -10.67 5.44 -14.40
CA PRO A 268 -10.09 5.54 -13.07
C PRO A 268 -8.60 5.18 -13.13
N CYS A 269 -7.80 5.84 -12.29
CA CYS A 269 -6.39 5.56 -12.07
C CYS A 269 -6.14 4.03 -12.01
N LYS A 270 -5.31 3.50 -12.92
CA LYS A 270 -5.03 2.05 -13.07
C LYS A 270 -4.66 1.42 -11.72
N ASP A 271 -3.82 2.10 -10.95
CA ASP A 271 -3.35 1.67 -9.62
C ASP A 271 -4.49 1.50 -8.61
N THR A 272 -5.54 2.33 -8.70
CA THR A 272 -6.70 2.25 -7.81
C THR A 272 -7.55 1.03 -8.14
N LEU A 273 -7.78 0.76 -9.43
CA LEU A 273 -8.52 -0.42 -9.89
C LEU A 273 -7.74 -1.71 -9.63
N GLU A 274 -6.43 -1.72 -9.87
CA GLU A 274 -5.58 -2.89 -9.57
C GLU A 274 -5.58 -3.23 -8.08
N LYS A 275 -5.55 -2.22 -7.18
CA LYS A 275 -5.71 -2.45 -5.74
C LYS A 275 -7.10 -2.99 -5.37
N LEU A 276 -8.15 -2.65 -6.12
CA LEU A 276 -9.48 -3.25 -5.96
C LEU A 276 -9.51 -4.71 -6.44
N SER A 277 -8.84 -5.00 -7.56
CA SER A 277 -8.71 -6.34 -8.18
C SER A 277 -7.89 -7.32 -7.35
N ARG A 278 -6.86 -6.85 -6.63
CA ARG A 278 -6.01 -7.69 -5.76
C ARG A 278 -6.67 -8.07 -4.42
N ARG A 279 -7.95 -7.74 -4.18
CA ARG A 279 -8.62 -8.01 -2.90
C ARG A 279 -8.95 -9.51 -2.78
N PRO A 280 -8.62 -10.17 -1.66
CA PRO A 280 -8.67 -11.63 -1.51
C PRO A 280 -10.08 -12.26 -1.52
N ARG A 281 -11.14 -11.46 -1.62
CA ARG A 281 -12.53 -11.93 -1.82
C ARG A 281 -13.15 -11.49 -3.13
N ASN A 282 -12.35 -10.91 -4.03
CA ASN A 282 -12.82 -10.45 -5.32
C ASN A 282 -11.72 -10.72 -6.35
N PRO A 283 -11.59 -11.96 -6.84
CA PRO A 283 -10.68 -12.29 -7.94
C PRO A 283 -11.27 -11.70 -9.21
N ARG A 284 -11.26 -10.37 -9.33
CA ARG A 284 -11.81 -9.66 -10.47
C ARG A 284 -10.70 -9.01 -11.23
N THR A 285 -10.72 -9.23 -12.53
CA THR A 285 -9.88 -8.47 -13.46
C THR A 285 -10.37 -7.02 -13.51
N ARG A 286 -9.47 -6.08 -13.82
CA ARG A 286 -9.80 -4.66 -13.96
C ARG A 286 -10.88 -4.46 -15.04
N GLU A 287 -10.80 -5.29 -16.06
CA GLU A 287 -11.67 -5.36 -17.22
C GLU A 287 -13.11 -5.66 -16.81
N GLU A 288 -13.33 -6.60 -15.89
CA GLU A 288 -14.66 -6.93 -15.36
C GLU A 288 -15.32 -5.78 -14.58
N LEU A 289 -14.54 -4.93 -13.92
CA LEU A 289 -15.08 -3.76 -13.19
C LEU A 289 -15.48 -2.63 -14.15
N LEU A 290 -14.78 -2.50 -15.27
CA LEU A 290 -14.99 -1.45 -16.26
C LEU A 290 -15.93 -1.86 -17.40
N GLN A 291 -16.20 -3.15 -17.56
CA GLN A 291 -17.08 -3.72 -18.59
C GLN A 291 -18.40 -2.95 -18.78
N PRO A 292 -19.14 -2.51 -17.73
CA PRO A 292 -20.36 -1.74 -17.94
C PRO A 292 -20.16 -0.39 -18.64
N ALA A 293 -19.01 0.27 -18.44
CA ALA A 293 -18.67 1.49 -19.15
C ALA A 293 -18.24 1.20 -20.60
N PHE A 294 -17.49 0.11 -20.82
CA PHE A 294 -17.10 -0.32 -22.17
C PHE A 294 -18.30 -0.75 -23.02
N GLU A 295 -19.30 -1.38 -22.41
CA GLU A 295 -20.55 -1.80 -23.07
C GLU A 295 -21.55 -0.63 -23.25
N GLY A 296 -21.19 0.60 -22.84
CA GLY A 296 -22.05 1.77 -22.94
C GLY A 296 -23.28 1.73 -22.02
N LEU A 297 -23.32 0.83 -21.04
CA LEU A 297 -24.44 0.71 -20.09
C LEU A 297 -24.52 1.89 -19.14
N LEU A 298 -23.37 2.51 -18.82
CA LEU A 298 -23.23 3.69 -17.98
C LEU A 298 -22.06 4.55 -18.44
N SER A 299 -22.12 5.86 -18.16
CA SER A 299 -20.94 6.71 -18.26
C SER A 299 -19.89 6.36 -17.21
N SER A 300 -18.61 6.63 -17.48
CA SER A 300 -17.51 6.37 -16.52
C SER A 300 -17.71 7.09 -15.17
N ARG A 301 -18.24 8.32 -15.21
CA ARG A 301 -18.61 9.09 -14.01
C ARG A 301 -19.64 8.33 -13.19
N ARG A 302 -20.68 7.80 -13.84
CA ARG A 302 -21.78 7.11 -13.18
C ARG A 302 -21.34 5.75 -12.62
N LEU A 303 -20.52 5.01 -13.36
CA LEU A 303 -19.91 3.77 -12.90
C LEU A 303 -19.04 4.00 -11.66
N LEU A 304 -18.23 5.06 -11.63
CA LEU A 304 -17.39 5.40 -10.47
C LEU A 304 -18.23 5.67 -9.21
N LEU A 305 -19.31 6.45 -9.33
CA LEU A 305 -20.26 6.69 -8.23
C LEU A 305 -20.87 5.38 -7.72
N LEU A 306 -21.24 4.48 -8.62
CA LEU A 306 -21.75 3.15 -8.25
C LEU A 306 -20.68 2.33 -7.52
N LEU A 307 -19.44 2.31 -8.02
CA LEU A 307 -18.32 1.61 -7.39
C LEU A 307 -18.01 2.14 -5.99
N GLN A 308 -18.13 3.45 -5.74
CA GLN A 308 -17.99 4.01 -4.40
C GLN A 308 -19.04 3.46 -3.43
N ILE A 309 -20.31 3.36 -3.85
CA ILE A 309 -21.37 2.77 -3.03
C ILE A 309 -21.05 1.30 -2.73
N ILE A 310 -20.72 0.52 -3.75
CA ILE A 310 -20.38 -0.90 -3.60
C ILE A 310 -19.16 -1.07 -2.68
N CYS A 311 -18.11 -0.26 -2.84
CA CYS A 311 -16.91 -0.33 -2.00
C CYS A 311 -17.17 0.07 -0.55
N SER A 312 -18.08 1.03 -0.31
CA SER A 312 -18.46 1.43 1.04
C SER A 312 -19.24 0.34 1.79
N PHE A 313 -19.99 -0.51 1.06
CA PHE A 313 -20.84 -1.53 1.66
C PHE A 313 -20.14 -2.90 1.78
N PHE A 314 -19.52 -3.38 0.71
CA PHE A 314 -18.98 -4.75 0.62
C PHE A 314 -17.55 -4.89 1.17
N GLU A 315 -17.26 -4.28 2.31
CA GLU A 315 -15.93 -4.24 2.96
C GLU A 315 -15.09 -5.51 2.70
N GLY A 316 -13.98 -5.34 1.98
CA GLY A 316 -13.00 -6.40 1.80
C GLY A 316 -12.28 -6.70 3.13
N PRO A 317 -11.86 -7.96 3.38
CA PRO A 317 -11.23 -8.37 4.64
C PRO A 317 -9.86 -7.73 4.92
N CYS A 318 -9.29 -6.94 4.00
CA CYS A 318 -8.09 -6.13 4.26
C CYS A 318 -8.35 -4.97 5.26
N ILE A 319 -9.61 -4.64 5.54
CA ILE A 319 -10.02 -3.59 6.52
C ILE A 319 -10.22 -4.18 7.92
N ARG A 320 -10.23 -5.52 8.11
CA ARG A 320 -10.27 -6.12 9.47
C ARG A 320 -9.11 -5.66 10.36
N ASN A 321 -8.01 -5.16 9.76
CA ASN A 321 -6.87 -4.62 10.48
C ASN A 321 -6.88 -3.09 10.64
N MET A 322 -7.80 -2.35 10.00
CA MET A 322 -8.01 -0.92 10.27
C MET A 322 -9.04 -0.79 11.41
N ARG A 323 -8.56 -0.93 12.65
CA ARG A 323 -9.36 -0.58 13.84
C ARG A 323 -9.80 0.88 13.72
N GLY A 324 -11.11 1.14 13.72
CA GLY A 324 -11.66 2.48 13.93
C GLY A 324 -12.58 3.05 12.84
N VAL A 325 -12.65 2.47 11.63
CA VAL A 325 -13.60 2.96 10.61
C VAL A 325 -15.00 2.44 10.90
N THR A 326 -15.89 3.32 11.34
CA THR A 326 -17.26 2.96 11.69
C THR A 326 -18.19 2.97 10.47
N HIS A 327 -19.33 2.29 10.57
CA HIS A 327 -20.41 2.43 9.59
C HIS A 327 -20.86 3.90 9.43
N ALA A 328 -20.80 4.68 10.53
CA ALA A 328 -21.13 6.11 10.51
C ALA A 328 -20.13 6.88 9.63
N THR A 329 -18.83 6.64 9.77
CA THR A 329 -17.79 7.27 8.93
C THR A 329 -18.02 7.02 7.44
N ARG A 330 -18.36 5.77 7.07
CA ARG A 330 -18.65 5.40 5.67
C ARG A 330 -19.86 6.13 5.12
N SER A 331 -20.92 6.16 5.91
CA SER A 331 -22.18 6.84 5.57
C SER A 331 -21.96 8.35 5.43
N GLU A 332 -21.15 8.94 6.31
CA GLU A 332 -20.76 10.36 6.26
C GLU A 332 -20.00 10.67 4.97
N ALA A 333 -18.97 9.90 4.64
CA ALA A 333 -18.18 10.12 3.44
C ALA A 333 -19.04 10.02 2.16
N LEU A 334 -19.94 9.03 2.09
CA LEU A 334 -20.94 8.98 1.02
C LEU A 334 -21.80 10.25 1.00
N ARG A 335 -22.38 10.63 2.14
CA ARG A 335 -23.23 11.82 2.22
C ARG A 335 -22.51 13.07 1.72
N LEU A 336 -21.27 13.29 2.14
CA LEU A 336 -20.47 14.44 1.74
C LEU A 336 -20.19 14.44 0.23
N VAL A 337 -19.76 13.31 -0.34
CA VAL A 337 -19.57 13.18 -1.80
C VAL A 337 -20.85 13.52 -2.54
N TRP A 338 -21.98 12.97 -2.13
CA TRP A 338 -23.26 13.18 -2.79
C TRP A 338 -23.92 14.54 -2.51
N ARG A 339 -23.45 15.28 -1.50
CA ARG A 339 -23.75 16.70 -1.29
C ARG A 339 -22.87 17.62 -2.14
N SER A 340 -21.69 17.14 -2.56
CA SER A 340 -20.74 17.89 -3.37
C SER A 340 -21.01 17.85 -4.88
N ILE A 341 -21.89 16.95 -5.35
CA ILE A 341 -22.16 16.74 -6.78
C ILE A 341 -23.62 17.06 -7.17
N PRO A 342 -23.89 17.45 -8.42
CA PRO A 342 -25.25 17.69 -8.91
C PRO A 342 -25.94 16.41 -9.42
N ASP A 343 -25.25 15.26 -9.42
CA ASP A 343 -25.73 14.01 -10.03
C ASP A 343 -27.04 13.50 -9.37
N PRO A 344 -27.99 12.96 -10.17
CA PRO A 344 -29.18 12.29 -9.66
C PRO A 344 -28.82 11.07 -8.79
N TYR A 345 -29.67 10.68 -7.85
CA TYR A 345 -29.43 9.50 -7.01
C TYR A 345 -29.35 8.20 -7.84
N ILE A 346 -28.57 7.20 -7.40
CA ILE A 346 -28.54 5.86 -8.02
C ILE A 346 -29.79 5.07 -7.64
N THR A 347 -30.50 4.54 -8.63
CA THR A 347 -31.69 3.71 -8.40
C THR A 347 -31.29 2.26 -8.12
N PHE A 348 -32.20 1.52 -7.47
CA PHE A 348 -31.97 0.10 -7.23
C PHE A 348 -31.92 -0.69 -8.53
N ASP A 349 -32.72 -0.31 -9.53
CA ASP A 349 -32.72 -0.95 -10.85
C ASP A 349 -31.41 -0.69 -11.60
N GLU A 350 -30.88 0.55 -11.53
CA GLU A 350 -29.58 0.88 -12.09
C GLU A 350 -28.47 0.03 -11.45
N MET A 351 -28.47 -0.06 -10.11
CA MET A 351 -27.54 -0.90 -9.37
C MET A 351 -27.67 -2.38 -9.72
N THR A 352 -28.90 -2.89 -9.84
CA THR A 352 -29.16 -4.31 -10.15
C THR A 352 -28.82 -4.65 -11.59
N ARG A 353 -29.11 -3.75 -12.55
CA ARG A 353 -28.76 -3.94 -13.96
C ARG A 353 -27.25 -4.11 -14.14
N VAL A 354 -26.45 -3.33 -13.41
CA VAL A 354 -24.99 -3.31 -13.56
C VAL A 354 -24.30 -4.33 -12.65
N CYS A 355 -24.77 -4.49 -11.42
CA CYS A 355 -24.13 -5.32 -10.41
C CYS A 355 -24.84 -6.65 -10.16
N GLY A 356 -26.04 -6.88 -10.70
CA GLY A 356 -26.88 -8.06 -10.44
C GLY A 356 -26.27 -9.38 -10.91
N ARG A 357 -25.46 -9.35 -11.98
CA ARG A 357 -24.66 -10.53 -12.39
C ARG A 357 -23.54 -10.86 -11.41
N ARG A 358 -23.13 -9.89 -10.58
CA ARG A 358 -21.91 -9.95 -9.75
C ARG A 358 -22.18 -10.11 -8.26
N TYR A 359 -23.38 -9.74 -7.80
CA TYR A 359 -23.76 -9.77 -6.39
C TYR A 359 -25.17 -10.30 -6.24
N ARG A 360 -25.43 -11.03 -5.14
CA ARG A 360 -26.77 -11.48 -4.78
C ARG A 360 -27.71 -10.28 -4.65
N ILE A 361 -28.96 -10.45 -5.09
CA ILE A 361 -30.00 -9.41 -5.02
C ILE A 361 -30.20 -8.86 -3.60
N THR A 362 -30.13 -9.73 -2.58
CA THR A 362 -30.25 -9.36 -1.16
C THR A 362 -29.11 -8.44 -0.71
N ASN A 363 -27.89 -8.75 -1.13
CA ASN A 363 -26.71 -7.95 -0.89
C ASN A 363 -26.81 -6.56 -1.54
N LEU A 364 -27.28 -6.50 -2.80
CA LEU A 364 -27.50 -5.23 -3.49
C LEU A 364 -28.62 -4.41 -2.85
N ARG A 365 -29.69 -5.06 -2.39
CA ARG A 365 -30.80 -4.39 -1.70
C ARG A 365 -30.31 -3.74 -0.40
N ASN A 366 -29.49 -4.45 0.37
CA ASN A 366 -28.90 -3.91 1.60
C ASN A 366 -27.92 -2.76 1.31
N ALA A 367 -27.10 -2.88 0.26
CA ALA A 367 -26.20 -1.82 -0.18
C ALA A 367 -26.97 -0.55 -0.58
N HIS A 368 -28.03 -0.72 -1.39
CA HIS A 368 -28.89 0.38 -1.84
C HIS A 368 -29.63 1.03 -0.67
N TYR A 369 -30.18 0.23 0.25
CA TYR A 369 -30.84 0.74 1.46
C TYR A 369 -29.88 1.58 2.32
N THR A 370 -28.65 1.08 2.53
CA THR A 370 -27.61 1.79 3.28
C THR A 370 -27.22 3.11 2.62
N TYR A 371 -27.01 3.08 1.31
CA TYR A 371 -26.76 4.27 0.50
C TYR A 371 -27.90 5.30 0.63
N ARG A 372 -29.15 4.85 0.46
CA ARG A 372 -30.32 5.72 0.56
C ARG A 372 -30.40 6.36 1.94
N LYS A 373 -30.24 5.58 3.00
CA LYS A 373 -30.24 6.08 4.38
C LYS A 373 -29.11 7.09 4.65
N ALA A 374 -27.95 6.89 4.03
CA ALA A 374 -26.82 7.81 4.19
C ALA A 374 -27.05 9.16 3.50
N VAL A 375 -27.66 9.16 2.31
CA VAL A 375 -27.63 10.32 1.41
C VAL A 375 -28.99 11.01 1.23
N VAL A 376 -30.10 10.30 1.40
CA VAL A 376 -31.46 10.84 1.21
C VAL A 376 -32.05 11.11 2.59
N PHE A 377 -32.07 12.37 3.01
CA PHE A 377 -32.45 12.75 4.38
C PHE A 377 -33.96 12.80 4.59
N ASP A 378 -34.75 13.15 3.57
CA ASP A 378 -36.21 13.00 3.56
C ASP A 378 -36.75 13.41 2.18
N SER A 379 -37.96 12.96 1.85
CA SER A 379 -38.73 13.10 0.60
C SER A 379 -38.48 12.03 -0.49
N SER A 380 -39.59 11.47 -0.95
CA SER A 380 -39.78 10.56 -2.08
C SER A 380 -38.97 10.99 -3.31
N PHE A 381 -38.00 10.17 -3.72
CA PHE A 381 -37.28 10.21 -5.01
C PHE A 381 -37.56 11.43 -5.91
N ILE A 382 -37.14 12.63 -5.51
CA ILE A 382 -37.26 13.80 -6.38
C ILE A 382 -36.05 13.77 -7.31
N GLN A 383 -36.26 13.31 -8.54
CA GLN A 383 -35.38 13.59 -9.67
C GLN A 383 -36.12 14.56 -10.60
N PRO A 384 -35.50 15.69 -10.98
CA PRO A 384 -34.10 16.10 -10.74
C PRO A 384 -33.80 16.56 -9.30
N ARG A 385 -32.50 16.70 -8.95
CA ARG A 385 -32.08 17.26 -7.64
C ARG A 385 -32.69 18.67 -7.47
N THR A 386 -32.88 19.09 -6.22
CA THR A 386 -33.44 20.42 -5.93
C THR A 386 -32.56 21.53 -6.50
N LEU A 387 -33.17 22.66 -6.91
CA LEU A 387 -32.43 23.85 -7.34
C LEU A 387 -31.38 24.27 -6.29
N ARG A 388 -31.73 24.15 -5.01
CA ARG A 388 -30.82 24.41 -3.88
C ARG A 388 -29.54 23.59 -3.96
N GLN A 389 -29.62 22.31 -4.34
CA GLN A 389 -28.45 21.46 -4.56
C GLN A 389 -27.58 21.97 -5.72
N TYR A 390 -28.19 22.35 -6.85
CA TYR A 390 -27.45 22.87 -8.00
C TYR A 390 -26.74 24.19 -7.66
N CYS A 391 -27.39 25.09 -6.92
CA CYS A 391 -26.75 26.31 -6.43
C CYS A 391 -25.55 26.00 -5.54
N ARG A 392 -25.67 25.02 -4.62
CA ARG A 392 -24.57 24.59 -3.75
C ARG A 392 -23.32 24.24 -4.55
N THR A 393 -23.48 23.36 -5.53
CA THR A 393 -22.35 22.82 -6.29
C THR A 393 -21.74 23.87 -7.21
N THR A 394 -22.55 24.71 -7.84
CA THR A 394 -22.06 25.82 -8.66
C THR A 394 -21.27 26.85 -7.84
N ILE A 395 -21.77 27.26 -6.67
CA ILE A 395 -21.07 28.22 -5.80
C ILE A 395 -19.75 27.63 -5.30
N ARG A 396 -19.77 26.39 -4.78
CA ARG A 396 -18.55 25.71 -4.31
C ARG A 396 -17.52 25.57 -5.42
N LYS A 397 -17.96 25.19 -6.62
CA LYS A 397 -17.07 25.09 -7.79
C LYS A 397 -16.40 26.43 -8.08
N SER A 398 -17.17 27.52 -8.17
CA SER A 398 -16.61 28.86 -8.39
C SER A 398 -15.60 29.26 -7.30
N LEU A 399 -15.88 28.96 -6.02
CA LEU A 399 -14.91 29.21 -4.95
C LEU A 399 -13.65 28.35 -5.09
N SER A 400 -13.80 27.06 -5.44
CA SER A 400 -12.68 26.12 -5.62
C SER A 400 -11.79 26.54 -6.80
N ASP A 401 -12.39 26.85 -7.94
CA ASP A 401 -11.69 27.28 -9.17
C ASP A 401 -10.88 28.59 -8.94
N ASN A 402 -11.26 29.38 -7.94
CA ASN A 402 -10.56 30.61 -7.54
C ASN A 402 -9.62 30.40 -6.32
N HIS A 403 -9.37 29.16 -5.89
CA HIS A 403 -8.62 28.81 -4.68
C HIS A 403 -9.10 29.55 -3.42
N LYS A 404 -10.41 29.80 -3.33
CA LYS A 404 -11.04 30.48 -2.19
C LYS A 404 -11.62 29.50 -1.17
N LEU A 405 -11.69 28.19 -1.43
CA LEU A 405 -12.10 27.25 -0.38
C LEU A 405 -10.94 26.94 0.58
N PRO A 406 -11.19 26.83 1.90
CA PRO A 406 -12.50 26.96 2.57
C PRO A 406 -12.93 28.40 2.94
N GLU A 407 -12.01 29.34 3.13
CA GLU A 407 -12.24 30.65 3.78
C GLU A 407 -13.22 31.56 3.00
N GLY A 408 -13.35 31.33 1.71
CA GLY A 408 -14.19 32.07 0.79
C GLY A 408 -15.68 31.96 1.12
N VAL A 409 -16.13 30.86 1.71
CA VAL A 409 -17.53 30.69 2.14
C VAL A 409 -17.89 31.72 3.22
N ASP A 410 -16.99 31.96 4.17
CA ASP A 410 -17.23 32.89 5.27
C ASP A 410 -17.31 34.35 4.78
N ARG A 411 -16.64 34.65 3.66
CA ARG A 411 -16.56 35.97 3.03
C ARG A 411 -17.76 36.30 2.13
N LEU A 412 -18.68 35.37 1.89
CA LEU A 412 -19.85 35.60 1.03
C LEU A 412 -20.96 36.45 1.69
N GLY A 413 -20.84 36.79 2.98
CA GLY A 413 -21.88 37.56 3.69
C GLY A 413 -23.21 36.82 3.89
N LEU A 414 -23.23 35.50 3.71
CA LEU A 414 -24.44 34.67 3.82
C LEU A 414 -24.81 34.35 5.28
N PRO A 415 -26.09 34.05 5.58
CA PRO A 415 -26.52 33.53 6.88
C PRO A 415 -25.78 32.23 7.27
N THR A 416 -25.65 31.97 8.57
CA THR A 416 -24.92 30.80 9.11
C THR A 416 -25.40 29.48 8.51
N ASP A 417 -26.71 29.27 8.38
CA ASP A 417 -27.25 28.03 7.82
C ASP A 417 -26.86 27.83 6.34
N MET A 418 -26.76 28.91 5.57
CA MET A 418 -26.29 28.84 4.19
C MET A 418 -24.79 28.56 4.12
N LYS A 419 -24.00 29.12 5.03
CA LYS A 419 -22.56 28.81 5.14
C LYS A 419 -22.34 27.34 5.51
N LEU A 420 -23.05 26.82 6.51
CA LEU A 420 -22.99 25.40 6.88
C LEU A 420 -23.43 24.49 5.73
N PHE A 421 -24.49 24.88 5.01
CA PHE A 421 -24.97 24.19 3.81
C PHE A 421 -23.90 24.16 2.69
N LEU A 422 -23.21 25.27 2.44
CA LEU A 422 -22.10 25.35 1.49
C LEU A 422 -20.86 24.60 1.96
N ASN A 423 -20.61 24.52 3.28
CA ASN A 423 -19.54 23.72 3.88
C ASN A 423 -19.86 22.23 3.99
N LEU A 424 -20.99 21.78 3.42
CA LEU A 424 -21.47 20.39 3.40
C LEU A 424 -21.88 19.84 4.79
N LEU A 425 -22.00 20.71 5.79
CA LEU A 425 -22.36 20.36 7.17
C LEU A 425 -23.88 20.24 7.34
N LEU A 426 -24.67 20.99 6.58
CA LEU A 426 -26.15 20.91 6.55
C LEU A 426 -26.68 20.34 5.24
#